data_AF-A0A846G007-F1
#
_entry.id   AF-A0A846G007-F1
#
_cell.length_a   1.000
_cell.length_b   1.000
_cell.length_c   1.000
_cell.angle_alpha   90.00
_cell.angle_beta   90.00
_cell.angle_gamma   90.00
#
_symmetry.space_group_name_H-M   'P 1'
#
loop_
_entity.id
_entity.type
_entity.pdbx_description
1 polymer ?
#
loop_
_entity_poly.entity_id
_entity_poly.type
_entity_poly.pdbx_seq_one_letter_code
_entity_poly.pdbx_strand_id
1 'polypeptide(L)' 'MKTRTTNEKKVIQEALLILKDHLELLKFFQFVAACNLGAGDYLEFRDKLFEHETHESLYQKILEFREAKEIIDNE' A
#
# COMPACT_ATOMS: atom_id res chain seq x y z
N MET A 1 -7.22 -23.27 -12.88
CA MET A 1 -7.70 -23.84 -11.60
C MET A 1 -8.05 -22.66 -10.68
N LYS A 2 -9.34 -22.39 -10.43
CA LYS A 2 -9.78 -21.30 -9.53
C LYS A 2 -9.70 -21.80 -8.09
N THR A 3 -8.58 -21.61 -7.42
CA THR A 3 -8.47 -21.91 -5.99
C THR A 3 -9.20 -20.83 -5.21
N ARG A 4 -10.13 -21.23 -4.35
CA ARG A 4 -10.77 -20.36 -3.36
C ARG A 4 -9.70 -19.99 -2.33
N THR A 5 -8.93 -18.95 -2.59
CA THR A 5 -8.01 -18.36 -1.62
C THR A 5 -8.85 -17.75 -0.51
N THR A 6 -9.04 -18.47 0.60
CA THR A 6 -9.18 -17.83 1.91
C THR A 6 -8.10 -16.77 1.97
N ASN A 7 -8.51 -15.50 1.95
CA ASN A 7 -7.65 -14.36 1.67
C ASN A 7 -6.39 -14.42 2.55
N GLU A 8 -5.26 -14.87 2.00
CA GLU A 8 -4.02 -15.13 2.73
C GLU A 8 -3.55 -13.85 3.45
N LYS A 9 -3.89 -12.68 2.90
CA LYS A 9 -3.66 -11.38 3.55
C LYS A 9 -4.44 -11.23 4.86
N LYS A 10 -5.67 -11.77 4.98
CA LYS A 10 -6.43 -11.78 6.24
C LYS A 10 -5.78 -12.66 7.30
N VAL A 11 -5.27 -13.84 6.91
CA VAL A 11 -4.59 -14.74 7.85
C VAL A 11 -3.30 -14.09 8.38
N ILE A 12 -2.53 -13.42 7.51
CA ILE A 12 -1.33 -12.68 7.91
C ILE A 12 -1.69 -11.50 8.82
N GLN A 13 -2.75 -10.75 8.52
CA GLN A 13 -3.22 -9.65 9.37
C GLN A 13 -3.63 -10.12 10.76
N GLU A 14 -4.38 -11.22 10.85
CA GLU A 14 -4.79 -11.82 12.12
C GLU A 14 -3.58 -12.27 12.95
N ALA A 15 -2.61 -12.92 12.31
CA ALA A 15 -1.36 -13.31 12.97
C ALA A 15 -0.56 -12.11 13.48
N LEU A 16 -0.44 -11.04 12.69
CA LEU A 16 0.27 -9.82 13.11
C LEU A 16 -0.41 -9.12 14.29
N LEU A 17 -1.75 -9.12 14.35
CA LEU A 17 -2.50 -8.56 15.48
C LEU A 17 -2.23 -9.35 16.77
N ILE A 18 -2.32 -10.68 16.72
CA ILE A 18 -1.99 -11.54 17.86
C ILE A 18 -0.54 -11.31 18.32
N LEU A 19 0.40 -11.28 17.36
CA LEU A 19 1.81 -11.06 17.67
C LEU A 19 2.07 -9.68 18.29
N LYS A 20 1.38 -8.63 17.84
CA LYS A 20 1.48 -7.29 18.42
C LYS A 20 1.03 -7.26 19.88
N ASP A 21 0.00 -8.03 20.23
CA ASP A 21 -0.56 -8.07 21.59
C ASP A 21 0.29 -8.90 22.57
N HIS A 22 1.13 -9.80 22.05
CA HIS A 22 1.94 -10.73 22.86
C HIS A 22 3.45 -10.50 22.80
N LEU A 23 3.95 -9.77 21.82
CA LEU A 23 5.37 -9.41 21.73
C LEU A 23 5.63 -8.01 22.28
N GLU A 24 6.78 -7.86 22.90
CA GLU A 24 7.37 -6.55 23.12
C GLU A 24 7.57 -5.82 21.78
N LEU A 25 7.26 -4.52 21.75
CA LEU A 25 7.21 -3.71 20.54
C LEU A 25 8.47 -3.81 19.65
N LEU A 26 9.66 -3.81 20.27
CA LEU A 26 10.92 -3.93 19.56
C LEU A 26 11.06 -5.29 18.85
N LYS A 27 10.66 -6.38 19.51
CA LYS A 27 10.70 -7.74 18.97
C LYS A 27 9.67 -7.95 17.87
N PHE A 28 8.51 -7.32 17.99
CA PHE A 28 7.50 -7.28 16.93
C PHE A 28 8.04 -6.65 15.64
N PHE A 29 8.66 -5.47 15.72
CA PHE A 29 9.24 -4.82 14.55
C PHE A 29 10.42 -5.60 13.95
N GLN A 30 11.28 -6.18 14.79
CA GLN A 30 12.35 -7.07 14.33
C GLN A 30 11.81 -8.28 13.55
N PHE A 31 10.73 -8.90 14.04
CA PHE A 31 10.07 -10.01 13.37
C PHE A 31 9.47 -9.59 12.01
N VAL A 32 8.73 -8.48 11.96
CA VAL A 32 8.13 -7.97 10.73
C VAL A 32 9.20 -7.69 9.66
N ALA A 33 10.33 -7.09 10.07
CA ALA A 33 11.45 -6.83 9.19
C ALA A 33 12.16 -8.11 8.73
N ALA A 34 12.46 -9.04 9.65
CA ALA A 34 13.12 -10.31 9.33
C ALA A 34 12.31 -11.18 8.37
N CYS A 35 10.97 -11.11 8.46
CA CYS A 35 10.07 -11.85 7.58
C CYS A 35 9.65 -11.07 6.32
N ASN A 36 10.18 -9.86 6.09
CA ASN A 36 9.80 -8.98 4.98
C ASN A 36 8.28 -8.73 4.86
N LEU A 37 7.54 -8.81 5.97
CA LEU A 37 6.06 -8.74 5.97
C LEU A 37 5.49 -7.34 5.71
N GLY A 38 6.37 -6.32 5.64
CA GLY A 38 6.04 -4.95 5.23
C GLY A 38 6.39 -4.62 3.78
N ALA A 39 7.08 -5.52 3.07
CA ALA A 39 7.41 -5.39 1.65
C ALA A 39 6.28 -5.93 0.77
N GLY A 40 5.03 -5.63 1.13
CA GLY A 40 3.87 -6.07 0.36
C GLY A 40 3.83 -5.42 -1.02
N ASP A 41 2.96 -5.99 -1.86
CA ASP A 41 2.54 -5.54 -3.20
C ASP A 41 2.49 -4.02 -3.39
N TYR A 42 2.25 -3.21 -2.35
CA TYR A 42 2.15 -1.76 -2.50
C TYR A 42 3.43 -1.10 -3.02
N LEU A 43 4.62 -1.49 -2.55
CA LEU A 43 5.85 -0.88 -3.04
C LEU A 43 6.11 -1.31 -4.50
N GLU A 44 5.95 -2.59 -4.80
CA GLU A 44 6.07 -3.13 -6.15
C GLU A 44 5.01 -2.57 -7.11
N PHE A 45 3.77 -2.47 -6.66
CA PHE A 45 2.63 -1.90 -7.38
C PHE A 45 2.79 -0.40 -7.58
N ARG A 46 3.26 0.35 -6.58
CA ARG A 46 3.58 1.78 -6.70
C ARG A 46 4.65 1.97 -7.76
N ASP A 47 5.73 1.20 -7.69
CA ASP A 47 6.85 1.33 -8.62
C ASP A 47 6.41 0.96 -10.06
N LYS A 48 5.55 -0.04 -10.22
CA LYS A 48 4.88 -0.35 -11.51
C LYS A 48 3.89 0.73 -11.98
N LEU A 49 3.09 1.27 -11.07
CA LEU A 49 2.06 2.27 -11.37
C LEU A 49 2.68 3.59 -11.83
N PHE A 50 3.89 3.90 -11.35
CA PHE A 50 4.60 5.15 -11.64
C PHE A 50 5.89 4.93 -12.44
N GLU A 51 6.08 3.77 -13.09
CA GLU A 51 7.31 3.40 -13.81
C GLU A 51 7.70 4.41 -14.91
N HIS A 52 6.70 5.05 -15.52
CA HIS A 52 6.89 6.06 -16.56
C HIS A 52 6.54 7.47 -16.11
N GLU A 53 6.31 7.66 -14.82
CA GLU A 53 5.95 8.95 -14.24
C GLU A 53 7.18 9.59 -13.58
N THR A 54 7.31 10.89 -13.79
CA THR A 54 8.28 11.73 -13.09
C THR A 54 7.56 12.59 -12.07
N HIS A 55 8.30 13.18 -11.13
CA HIS A 55 7.72 14.14 -10.19
C HIS A 55 6.99 15.28 -10.92
N GLU A 56 7.54 15.75 -12.05
CA GLU A 56 6.94 16.79 -12.88
C GLU A 56 5.64 16.33 -13.54
N SER A 57 5.60 15.11 -14.10
CA SER A 57 4.38 14.60 -14.75
C SER A 57 3.25 14.34 -13.76
N LEU A 58 3.58 13.88 -12.54
CA LEU A 58 2.61 13.71 -11.46
C LEU A 58 2.09 15.06 -10.97
N TYR A 59 2.97 16.05 -10.82
CA TYR A 59 2.58 17.39 -10.43
C TYR A 59 1.63 18.02 -11.45
N GLN A 60 1.95 17.91 -12.73
CA GLN A 60 1.11 18.42 -13.81
C GLN A 60 -0.28 17.74 -13.83
N LYS A 61 -0.35 16.42 -13.67
CA LYS A 61 -1.62 15.68 -13.56
C LYS A 61 -2.47 16.11 -12.37
N ILE A 62 -1.84 16.46 -11.25
CA ILE A 62 -2.55 16.97 -10.07
C ILE A 62 -3.11 18.37 -10.34
N LEU A 63 -2.38 19.24 -11.04
CA LEU A 63 -2.88 20.56 -11.45
C LEU A 63 -4.07 20.41 -12.39
N GLU A 64 -3.95 19.60 -13.44
CA GLU A 64 -5.02 19.35 -14.41
C GLU A 64 -6.28 18.79 -13.75
N PHE A 65 -6.11 17.85 -12.81
CA PHE A 65 -7.23 17.32 -12.04
C PHE A 65 -7.91 18.38 -11.16
N ARG A 66 -7.13 19.27 -10.53
CA ARG A 66 -7.67 20.35 -9.70
C ARG A 66 -8.41 21.38 -10.53
N GLU A 67 -7.86 21.78 -11.66
CA GLU A 67 -8.51 22.70 -12.60
C GLU A 67 -9.81 22.09 -13.14
N ALA A 68 -9.80 20.83 -13.55
CA ALA A 68 -11.00 20.12 -13.99
C ALA A 68 -12.06 20.04 -12.87
N LYS A 69 -11.63 19.85 -11.61
CA LYS A 69 -12.54 19.81 -10.47
C LYS A 69 -13.12 21.19 -10.12
N GLU A 70 -12.32 22.25 -10.17
CA GLU A 70 -12.79 23.63 -9.95
C GLU A 70 -13.76 24.09 -11.05
N ILE A 71 -13.65 23.57 -12.27
CA ILE A 71 -14.60 23.82 -13.35
C ILE A 71 -15.94 23.12 -13.07
N ILE A 72 -15.92 21.87 -12.59
CA ILE A 72 -17.13 21.09 -12.30
C ILE A 72 -17.87 21.61 -11.04
N ASP A 73 -17.14 22.11 -10.04
CA ASP A 73 -17.74 22.64 -8.80
C ASP A 73 -18.30 24.08 -8.98
N ASN A 74 -18.07 24.74 -10.12
CA ASN A 74 -18.55 26.09 -10.45
C ASN A 74 -19.63 26.15 -11.56
N GLU A 75 -20.13 25.00 -12.02
CA GLU A 75 -21.35 24.85 -12.85
C GLU A 75 -22.54 24.35 -12.01
#